data_AF-A0AB33JIQ0-F1
#
_entry.id   AF-A0AB33JIQ0-F1
#
_cell.length_a   1.000
_cell.length_b   1.000
_cell.length_c   1.000
_cell.angle_alpha   90.00
_cell.angle_beta   90.00
_cell.angle_gamma   90.00
#
_symmetry.space_group_name_H-M   'P 1'
#
loop_
_entity.id
_entity.type
_entity.pdbx_description
1 polymer ?
#
loop_
_entity_poly.entity_id
_entity_poly.type
_entity_poly.pdbx_seq_one_letter_code
_entity_poly.pdbx_strand_id
1 'polypeptide(L)'
;MTATVKNTMSNIMRMAWVFVRKYGFTMSEGLKQAWLNAKLKKELGKRIVKFYFTKINGDIREAYGTLASDKIPAIAGTDNRKRNDSVQVFFDTVKGEWRCYKIANLLRIA
;
A
#
# COMPACT_ATOMS: atom_id res chain seq x y z
N MET A 1 -20.35 -15.62 4.93
CA MET A 1 -19.47 -14.43 5.18
C MET A 1 -18.27 -14.73 6.09
N THR A 2 -17.92 -15.99 6.36
CA THR A 2 -16.82 -16.36 7.28
C THR A 2 -15.46 -16.56 6.58
N ALA A 3 -15.46 -16.94 5.31
CA ALA A 3 -14.24 -17.16 4.51
C ALA A 3 -13.46 -15.88 4.18
N THR A 4 -14.16 -14.76 3.94
CA THR A 4 -13.54 -13.46 3.60
C THR A 4 -12.74 -12.87 4.76
N VAL A 5 -13.22 -13.03 6.00
CA VAL A 5 -12.49 -12.58 7.21
C VAL A 5 -11.25 -13.45 7.45
N LYS A 6 -11.38 -14.79 7.37
CA LYS A 6 -10.23 -15.72 7.52
C LYS A 6 -9.14 -15.46 6.48
N ASN A 7 -9.51 -15.22 5.22
CA ASN A 7 -8.55 -14.91 4.17
C ASN A 7 -7.85 -13.57 4.39
N THR A 8 -8.56 -12.58 4.94
CA THR A 8 -7.98 -11.27 5.28
C THR A 8 -6.92 -11.39 6.37
N MET A 9 -7.22 -12.09 7.46
CA MET A 9 -6.29 -12.27 8.57
C MET A 9 -5.03 -13.06 8.14
N SER A 10 -5.21 -14.13 7.36
CA SER A 10 -4.09 -14.92 6.84
C SER A 10 -3.13 -14.07 6.00
N ASN A 11 -3.66 -13.18 5.16
CA ASN A 11 -2.85 -12.27 4.34
C ASN A 11 -2.11 -11.23 5.17
N ILE A 12 -2.75 -10.68 6.19
CA ILE A 12 -2.12 -9.72 7.12
C ILE A 12 -0.98 -10.39 7.88
N MET A 13 -1.18 -11.61 8.38
CA MET A 13 -0.14 -12.37 9.08
C MET A 13 1.05 -12.68 8.17
N ARG A 14 0.81 -13.08 6.91
CA ARG A 14 1.89 -13.29 5.93
C ARG A 14 2.67 -12.00 5.67
N MET A 15 1.98 -10.87 5.52
CA MET A 15 2.61 -9.58 5.30
C MET A 15 3.43 -9.13 6.51
N ALA A 16 2.90 -9.29 7.72
CA ALA A 16 3.62 -9.04 8.97
C ALA A 16 4.89 -9.90 9.07
N TRP A 17 4.79 -11.19 8.72
CA TRP A 17 5.95 -12.09 8.71
C TRP A 17 7.03 -11.67 7.72
N VAL A 18 6.64 -11.17 6.54
CA VAL A 18 7.60 -10.57 5.58
C VAL A 18 8.29 -9.35 6.18
N PHE A 19 7.58 -8.51 6.93
CA PHE A 19 8.19 -7.37 7.63
C PHE A 19 9.23 -7.80 8.66
N VAL A 20 8.91 -8.81 9.46
CA VAL A 20 9.84 -9.39 10.44
C VAL A 20 11.09 -9.93 9.73
N ARG A 21 10.91 -10.76 8.69
CA ARG A 21 12.00 -11.46 8.01
C ARG A 21 12.90 -10.57 7.14
N LYS A 22 12.34 -9.55 6.47
CA LYS A 22 13.08 -8.72 5.50
C LYS A 22 13.50 -7.37 6.04
N TYR A 23 12.74 -6.79 6.97
CA TYR A 23 12.94 -5.42 7.45
C TYR A 23 13.32 -5.36 8.93
N GLY A 24 13.42 -6.50 9.61
CA GLY A 24 13.87 -6.57 11.00
C GLY A 24 12.85 -6.06 12.03
N PHE A 25 11.58 -5.95 11.65
CA PHE A 25 10.52 -5.49 12.56
C PHE A 25 10.25 -6.54 13.64
N THR A 26 9.84 -6.09 14.82
CA THR A 26 9.19 -7.00 15.77
C THR A 26 7.84 -7.46 15.21
N MET A 27 7.31 -8.59 15.68
CA MET A 27 6.00 -9.07 15.24
C MET A 27 4.89 -8.04 15.48
N SER A 28 4.95 -7.31 16.59
CA SER A 28 3.98 -6.24 16.93
C SER A 28 4.02 -5.10 15.93
N GLU A 29 5.21 -4.62 15.58
CA GLU A 29 5.40 -3.57 14.57
C GLU A 29 4.99 -4.04 13.18
N GLY A 30 5.38 -5.26 12.80
CA GLY A 30 4.98 -5.88 11.53
C GLY A 30 3.46 -5.98 11.39
N LEU A 31 2.75 -6.34 12.47
CA LEU A 31 1.29 -6.38 12.48
C LEU A 31 0.67 -5.00 12.33
N LYS A 32 1.14 -4.00 13.10
CA LYS A 32 0.67 -2.61 12.96
C LYS A 32 0.85 -2.10 11.53
N GLN A 33 2.01 -2.36 10.94
CA GLN A 33 2.33 -1.97 9.58
C GLN A 33 1.46 -2.69 8.53
N ALA A 34 1.22 -3.99 8.71
CA ALA A 34 0.39 -4.78 7.80
C ALA A 34 -1.07 -4.31 7.82
N TRP A 35 -1.61 -4.02 9.01
CA TRP A 35 -2.95 -3.45 9.17
C TRP A 35 -3.06 -2.06 8.55
N LEU A 36 -2.06 -1.21 8.74
CA LEU A 36 -2.03 0.13 8.14
C LEU A 36 -2.07 0.06 6.61
N ASN A 37 -1.25 -0.81 6.00
CA ASN A 37 -1.26 -1.03 4.55
C ASN A 37 -2.59 -1.60 4.06
N ALA A 38 -3.17 -2.58 4.78
CA ALA A 38 -4.47 -3.15 4.43
C ALA A 38 -5.58 -2.08 4.44
N LYS A 39 -5.56 -1.19 5.45
CA LYS A 39 -6.48 -0.06 5.55
C LYS A 39 -6.27 0.89 4.37
N LEU A 40 -5.04 1.31 4.09
CA LEU A 40 -4.75 2.21 2.97
C LEU A 40 -5.22 1.64 1.63
N LYS A 41 -4.94 0.36 1.35
CA LYS A 41 -5.35 -0.29 0.10
C LYS A 41 -6.88 -0.30 -0.08
N LYS A 42 -7.62 -0.53 1.01
CA LYS A 42 -9.09 -0.47 1.00
C LYS A 42 -9.61 0.94 0.72
N GLU A 43 -8.95 1.96 1.29
CA GLU A 43 -9.32 3.36 1.13
C GLU A 43 -8.99 3.89 -0.27
N LEU A 44 -7.81 3.55 -0.81
CA LEU A 44 -7.37 3.91 -2.16
C LEU A 44 -8.33 3.39 -3.23
N GLY A 45 -8.92 2.20 -3.04
CA GLY A 45 -9.87 1.62 -3.98
C GLY A 45 -11.22 2.37 -4.04
N LYS A 46 -11.50 3.26 -3.08
CA LYS A 46 -12.78 3.96 -2.97
C LYS A 46 -12.67 5.47 -3.22
N ARG A 47 -11.58 6.07 -2.74
CA ARG A 47 -11.42 7.53 -2.75
C ARG A 47 -9.96 7.93 -2.89
N ILE A 48 -9.76 9.23 -3.12
CA ILE A 48 -8.44 9.84 -3.04
C ILE A 48 -8.07 9.94 -1.56
N VAL A 49 -6.93 9.37 -1.20
CA VAL A 49 -6.46 9.31 0.18
C VAL A 49 -5.16 10.08 0.29
N LYS A 50 -5.08 10.94 1.30
CA LYS A 50 -3.83 11.59 1.70
C LYS A 50 -3.07 10.66 2.65
N PHE A 51 -1.82 10.35 2.34
CA PHE A 51 -0.98 9.51 3.19
C PHE A 51 0.48 9.95 3.11
N TYR A 52 1.28 9.48 4.07
CA TYR A 52 2.68 9.83 4.21
C TYR A 52 3.54 8.58 4.24
N PHE A 53 4.67 8.61 3.55
CA PHE A 53 5.65 7.54 3.55
C PHE A 53 7.08 8.07 3.55
N THR A 54 8.01 7.30 4.09
CA THR A 54 9.44 7.65 4.09
C THR A 54 10.10 7.19 2.80
N LYS A 55 10.83 8.08 2.14
CA LYS A 55 11.70 7.73 1.01
C LYS A 55 12.97 7.00 1.50
N ILE A 56 13.74 6.47 0.55
CA ILE A 56 15.05 5.84 0.84
C ILE A 56 16.04 6.85 1.42
N ASN A 57 15.97 8.12 1.00
CA ASN A 57 16.83 9.18 1.52
C ASN A 57 16.38 9.71 2.90
N GLY A 58 15.33 9.15 3.51
CA GLY A 58 14.83 9.57 4.82
C GLY A 58 13.74 10.65 4.79
N ASP A 59 13.50 11.29 3.64
CA ASP A 59 12.45 12.32 3.56
C ASP A 59 11.05 11.73 3.75
N ILE A 60 10.21 12.46 4.48
CA ILE A 60 8.77 12.18 4.52
C ILE A 60 8.13 12.79 3.28
N ARG A 61 7.47 11.96 2.47
CA ARG A 61 6.69 12.41 1.32
C ARG A 61 5.20 12.34 1.66
N GLU A 62 4.54 13.46 1.42
CA GLU A 62 3.09 13.55 1.34
C GLU A 62 2.62 13.12 -0.06
N ALA A 63 1.60 12.26 -0.12
CA ALA A 63 1.01 11.80 -1.37
C ALA A 63 -0.51 11.77 -1.30
N TYR A 64 -1.15 12.07 -2.43
CA TYR A 64 -2.59 12.01 -2.64
C TYR A 64 -2.89 10.94 -3.68
N GLY A 65 -3.12 9.72 -3.22
CA GLY A 65 -3.25 8.56 -4.09
C GLY A 65 -4.67 8.08 -4.29
N THR A 66 -4.92 7.41 -5.41
CA THR A 66 -6.15 6.65 -5.68
C THR A 66 -5.84 5.36 -6.46
N LEU A 67 -6.69 4.36 -6.28
CA LEU A 67 -6.78 3.13 -7.08
C LEU A 67 -8.20 2.94 -7.65
N ALA A 68 -9.11 3.90 -7.43
CA ALA A 68 -10.46 3.86 -7.97
C ALA A 68 -10.43 4.06 -9.48
N SER A 69 -11.03 3.11 -10.22
CA SER A 69 -11.12 3.12 -11.70
C SER A 69 -11.67 4.43 -12.25
N ASP A 70 -12.63 5.02 -11.55
CA ASP A 70 -13.39 6.19 -12.01
C ASP A 70 -12.57 7.48 -11.95
N LYS A 71 -11.46 7.48 -11.22
CA LYS A 71 -10.60 8.66 -10.97
C LYS A 71 -9.21 8.53 -11.56
N ILE A 72 -8.98 7.49 -12.35
CA ILE A 72 -7.67 7.18 -12.95
C ILE A 72 -7.80 7.35 -14.46
N PRO A 73 -6.83 8.00 -15.12
CA PRO A 73 -6.85 8.12 -16.58
C PRO A 73 -6.84 6.74 -17.24
N ALA A 74 -7.50 6.63 -18.39
CA ALA A 74 -7.54 5.38 -19.16
C ALA A 74 -6.11 4.89 -19.43
N ILE A 75 -5.80 3.68 -18.97
CA ILE A 75 -4.48 3.07 -19.16
C ILE A 75 -4.43 2.58 -20.60
N ALA A 76 -3.57 3.20 -21.42
CA ALA A 76 -3.27 2.69 -22.74
C ALA A 76 -2.33 1.48 -22.61
N GLY A 77 -2.89 0.27 -22.74
CA GLY A 77 -2.15 -0.99 -22.84
C GLY A 77 -2.47 -2.02 -21.75
N THR A 78 -2.15 -3.28 -22.05
CA THR A 78 -2.24 -4.40 -21.11
C THR A 78 -1.05 -4.33 -20.15
N ASP A 79 -1.28 -4.10 -18.86
CA ASP A 79 -0.23 -4.10 -17.83
C ASP A 79 0.33 -5.52 -17.64
N ASN A 80 1.31 -5.89 -18.48
CA ASN A 80 1.96 -7.20 -18.46
C ASN A 80 3.14 -7.25 -17.46
N ARG A 81 3.21 -6.28 -16.53
CA ARG A 81 4.28 -6.20 -15.54
C ARG A 81 4.00 -7.15 -14.38
N LYS A 82 5.01 -7.94 -14.02
CA LYS A 82 4.96 -8.80 -12.84
C LYS A 82 4.70 -7.95 -11.60
N ARG A 83 3.59 -8.21 -10.90
CA ARG A 83 3.29 -7.56 -9.62
C ARG A 83 4.38 -7.88 -8.60
N ASN A 84 4.87 -6.84 -7.94
CA ASN A 84 5.80 -6.97 -6.84
C ASN A 84 5.07 -6.70 -5.52
N ASP A 85 4.92 -7.74 -4.70
CA ASP A 85 4.19 -7.67 -3.43
C ASP A 85 4.88 -6.83 -2.35
N SER A 86 6.15 -6.43 -2.57
CA SER A 86 6.91 -5.58 -1.62
C SER A 86 6.67 -4.08 -1.84
N VAL A 87 5.92 -3.71 -2.89
CA VAL A 87 5.61 -2.31 -3.20
C VAL A 87 4.11 -2.12 -3.35
N GLN A 88 3.63 -0.97 -2.90
CA GLN A 88 2.27 -0.53 -3.15
C GLN A 88 2.30 0.50 -4.26
N VAL A 89 1.60 0.20 -5.36
CA VAL A 89 1.40 1.12 -6.48
C VAL A 89 0.14 1.94 -6.21
N PHE A 90 0.17 3.22 -6.57
CA PHE A 90 -0.95 4.14 -6.48
C PHE A 90 -0.87 5.18 -7.62
N PHE A 91 -2.01 5.73 -8.03
CA PHE A 91 -2.02 6.87 -8.94
C PHE A 91 -1.98 8.16 -8.12
N ASP A 92 -0.95 8.98 -8.32
CA ASP A 92 -0.79 10.26 -7.63
C ASP A 92 -1.59 11.33 -8.36
N THR A 93 -2.66 11.79 -7.72
CA THR A 93 -3.59 12.77 -8.31
C THR A 93 -3.02 14.19 -8.40
N VAL A 94 -2.02 14.52 -7.57
CA VAL A 94 -1.38 15.85 -7.61
C VAL A 94 -0.36 15.92 -8.74
N LYS A 95 0.33 14.80 -9.00
CA LYS A 95 1.34 14.73 -10.05
C LYS A 95 0.84 14.16 -11.37
N GLY A 96 -0.32 13.52 -11.39
CA GLY A 96 -0.92 12.91 -12.57
C GLY A 96 -0.20 11.66 -13.06
N GLU A 97 0.54 10.97 -12.19
CA GLU A 97 1.43 9.87 -12.57
C GLU A 97 1.27 8.65 -11.64
N TRP A 98 1.54 7.47 -12.19
CA TRP A 98 1.67 6.25 -11.39
C TRP A 98 2.95 6.27 -10.57
N ARG A 99 2.80 6.00 -9.26
CA ARG A 99 3.92 5.93 -8.31
C ARG A 99 3.83 4.68 -7.46
N CYS A 100 4.96 4.34 -6.85
CA CYS A 100 5.01 3.26 -5.89
C CYS A 100 5.89 3.63 -4.69
N TYR A 101 5.62 2.96 -3.57
CA TYR A 101 6.43 3.03 -2.37
C TYR A 101 6.58 1.62 -1.76
N LYS A 102 7.63 1.40 -0.97
CA LYS A 102 7.80 0.13 -0.23
C LYS A 102 6.75 0.05 0.87
N ILE A 103 6.00 -1.05 0.96
CA ILE A 103 4.94 -1.23 1.98
C ILE A 103 5.44 -1.06 3.43
N ALA A 104 6.73 -1.33 3.68
CA ALA A 104 7.36 -1.11 4.98
C ALA A 104 7.52 0.37 5.37
N ASN A 105 7.50 1.28 4.38
CA ASN A 105 7.81 2.70 4.59
C ASN A 105 6.56 3.57 4.79
N LEU A 106 5.36 2.97 4.82
CA LEU A 106 4.14 3.73 5.10
C LEU A 106 4.17 4.22 6.55
N LEU A 107 3.99 5.52 6.76
CA LEU A 107 4.02 6.12 8.10
C LEU A 107 2.61 6.25 8.66
N ARG A 108 1.74 6.95 7.93
CA ARG A 108 0.37 7.23 8.37
C ARG A 108 -0.53 7.55 7.20
N ILE A 109 -1.81 7.31 7.44
CA ILE A 109 -2.93 7.74 6.60
C ILE A 109 -3.53 8.97 7.27
N ALA A 110 -3.80 10.03 6.51
CA ALA A 110 -4.43 11.25 7.02
C ALA A 110 -5.94 11.08 7.18
#